data_AF-E7G396-F1
#
_entry.id   AF-E7G396-F1
#
_cell.length_a   1.000
_cell.length_b   1.000
_cell.length_c   1.000
_cell.angle_alpha   90.00
_cell.angle_beta   90.00
_cell.angle_gamma   90.00
#
_symmetry.space_group_name_H-M   'P 1'
#
loop_
_entity.id
_entity.type
_entity.pdbx_description
1 polymer ?
#
loop_
_entity_poly.entity_id
_entity_poly.type
_entity_poly.pdbx_seq_one_letter_code
_entity_poly.pdbx_strand_id
1 'polypeptide(L)'
;MVVALQNYFPSPFIFAILLTAIALLGAFLSTGLSLALLLDKWGESLFLLLKFSMQMLLLLATGIALAKSPWIKKGLNFLISGIKTPKMAIWSITFISLLCCYLSWGFGLIVGAILSKTLARQVRGVDYPLLVASAYSGFLIWHGGLSGSIPLKLATNDGDLEKLSAGILHAPIPLSHTLFAPFNLTMVILLLVGLPLINMSMHPKNPTTLDPNLLKEQPSLFISTHFFCRSPR
;
A
#
# COMPACT_ATOMS: atom_id res chain seq x y z
N MET A 1 19.97 -7.34 13.63
CA MET A 1 19.77 -6.61 12.36
C MET A 1 18.67 -5.55 12.47
N VAL A 2 17.42 -5.88 12.81
CA VAL A 2 16.31 -4.91 12.92
C VAL A 2 16.57 -3.78 13.94
N VAL A 3 17.05 -4.11 15.14
CA VAL A 3 17.36 -3.12 16.19
C VAL A 3 18.53 -2.20 15.82
N ALA A 4 19.55 -2.74 15.13
CA ALA A 4 20.65 -1.93 14.62
C ALA A 4 20.17 -0.96 13.53
N LEU A 5 19.31 -1.41 12.61
CA LEU A 5 18.74 -0.54 11.58
C LEU A 5 17.94 0.62 12.19
N GLN A 6 17.12 0.35 13.20
CA GLN A 6 16.29 1.37 13.87
C GLN A 6 17.12 2.42 14.63
N ASN A 7 18.27 2.04 15.19
CA ASN A 7 19.10 2.94 15.99
C ASN A 7 20.12 3.73 15.15
N TYR A 8 20.53 3.21 13.99
CA TYR A 8 21.57 3.83 13.16
C TYR A 8 21.06 4.50 11.89
N PHE A 9 19.88 4.15 11.38
CA PHE A 9 19.34 4.81 10.19
C PHE A 9 18.52 6.03 10.59
N PRO A 10 18.92 7.25 10.18
CA PRO A 10 18.11 8.44 10.39
C PRO A 10 16.76 8.28 9.68
N SER A 11 15.78 9.07 10.12
CA SER A 11 14.43 8.99 9.55
C SER A 11 14.48 9.22 8.03
N PRO A 12 13.58 8.59 7.24
CA PRO A 12 13.52 8.78 5.79
C PRO A 12 13.44 10.25 5.37
N PHE A 13 12.85 11.10 6.22
CA PHE A 13 12.77 12.53 6.03
C PHE A 13 14.16 13.21 6.08
N ILE A 14 15.03 12.82 7.01
CA ILE A 14 16.41 13.32 7.07
C ILE A 14 17.17 12.95 5.80
N PHE A 15 17.00 11.71 5.32
CA PHE A 15 17.59 11.31 4.04
C PHE A 15 17.08 12.15 2.86
N ALA A 16 15.78 12.46 2.81
CA ALA A 16 15.22 13.32 1.77
C ALA A 16 15.81 14.74 1.79
N ILE A 17 15.99 15.33 2.98
CA ILE A 17 16.63 16.65 3.13
C ILE A 17 18.09 16.58 2.67
N LEU A 18 18.83 15.57 3.12
CA LEU A 18 20.24 15.41 2.80
C LEU A 18 20.46 15.19 1.30
N LEU A 19 19.65 14.34 0.66
CA LEU A 19 19.67 14.14 -0.78
C LEU A 19 19.29 15.41 -1.55
N THR A 20 18.34 16.20 -1.02
CA THR A 20 17.99 17.50 -1.61
C THR A 20 19.17 18.47 -1.56
N ALA A 21 19.88 18.55 -0.42
CA ALA A 21 21.07 19.39 -0.28
C ALA A 21 22.20 18.92 -1.20
N ILE A 22 22.45 17.61 -1.29
CA ILE A 22 23.46 17.05 -2.21
C ILE A 22 23.09 17.33 -3.66
N ALA A 23 21.83 17.17 -4.06
CA ALA A 23 21.38 17.47 -5.41
C ALA A 23 21.53 18.97 -5.74
N LEU A 24 21.21 19.86 -4.79
CA LEU A 24 21.37 21.30 -4.95
C LEU A 24 22.85 21.69 -5.10
N LEU A 25 23.73 21.12 -4.28
CA LEU A 25 25.18 21.32 -4.38
C LEU A 25 25.73 20.77 -5.70
N GLY A 26 25.32 19.58 -6.11
CA GLY A 26 25.71 18.98 -7.38
C GLY A 26 25.27 19.83 -8.57
N ALA A 27 24.04 20.34 -8.56
CA ALA A 27 23.54 21.25 -9.58
C ALA A 27 24.32 22.58 -9.61
N PHE A 28 24.60 23.16 -8.44
CA PHE A 28 25.39 24.39 -8.33
C PHE A 28 26.80 24.24 -8.91
N LEU A 29 27.49 23.13 -8.59
CA LEU A 29 28.84 22.87 -9.07
C LEU A 29 28.92 22.50 -10.55
N SER A 30 27.86 21.93 -11.13
CA SER A 30 27.87 21.40 -12.50
C SER A 30 27.27 22.34 -13.55
N THR A 31 26.29 23.17 -13.19
CA THR A 31 25.50 23.96 -14.16
C THR A 31 25.95 25.41 -14.28
N GLY A 32 26.73 25.93 -13.32
CA GLY A 32 27.12 27.34 -13.26
C GLY A 32 25.96 28.32 -13.00
N LEU A 33 24.77 27.82 -12.68
CA LEU A 33 23.60 28.64 -12.36
C LEU A 33 23.75 29.27 -10.97
N SER A 34 23.17 30.46 -10.80
CA SER A 34 23.14 31.11 -9.49
C SER A 34 22.30 30.32 -8.48
N LEU A 35 22.67 30.38 -7.20
CA LEU A 35 21.94 29.69 -6.13
C LEU A 35 20.46 30.09 -6.09
N ALA A 36 20.15 31.36 -6.35
CA ALA A 36 18.78 31.86 -6.39
C ALA A 36 17.94 31.18 -7.48
N LEU A 37 18.50 31.00 -8.68
CA LEU A 37 17.79 30.34 -9.79
C LEU A 37 17.60 28.84 -9.53
N LEU A 38 18.57 28.18 -8.89
CA LEU A 38 18.45 26.77 -8.51
C LEU A 38 17.37 26.55 -7.46
N LEU A 39 17.27 27.44 -6.47
CA LEU A 39 16.21 27.40 -5.45
C LEU A 39 14.82 27.64 -6.07
N ASP A 40 14.72 28.55 -7.03
CA ASP A 40 13.49 28.80 -7.78
C ASP A 40 13.04 27.55 -8.56
N LYS A 41 13.95 26.92 -9.32
CA LYS A 41 13.71 25.67 -10.04
C LYS A 41 13.34 24.49 -9.13
N TRP A 42 13.97 24.41 -7.96
CA TRP A 42 13.62 23.43 -6.94
C TRP A 42 12.20 23.67 -6.40
N GLY A 43 11.84 24.94 -6.14
CA GLY A 43 10.50 25.35 -5.72
C GLY A 43 9.41 25.00 -6.73
N GLU A 44 9.63 25.26 -8.03
CA GLU A 44 8.71 24.85 -9.11
C GLU A 44 8.46 23.33 -9.09
N SER A 45 9.51 22.54 -8.86
CA SER A 45 9.46 21.08 -8.83
C SER A 45 8.66 20.52 -7.64
N LEU A 46 8.60 21.24 -6.51
CA LEU A 46 7.79 20.84 -5.35
C LEU A 46 6.29 20.77 -5.70
N PHE A 47 5.79 21.69 -6.51
CA PHE A 47 4.38 21.72 -6.88
C PHE A 47 3.97 20.55 -7.80
N LEU A 48 4.90 20.06 -8.63
CA LEU A 48 4.70 18.82 -9.38
C LEU A 48 4.52 17.62 -8.45
N LEU A 49 5.37 17.51 -7.43
CA LEU A 49 5.29 16.45 -6.42
C LEU A 49 4.05 16.57 -5.53
N LEU A 50 3.57 17.79 -5.27
CA LEU A 50 2.34 18.02 -4.52
C LEU A 50 1.11 17.44 -5.23
N LYS A 51 0.98 17.67 -6.55
CA LYS A 51 -0.10 17.09 -7.35
C LYS A 51 -0.08 15.56 -7.31
N PHE A 52 1.10 14.97 -7.48
CA PHE A 52 1.29 13.51 -7.36
C PHE A 52 0.94 13.00 -5.95
N SER A 53 1.38 13.70 -4.91
CA SER A 53 1.09 13.35 -3.51
C SER A 53 -0.41 13.39 -3.21
N MET A 54 -1.14 14.37 -3.75
CA MET A 54 -2.60 14.44 -3.61
C MET A 54 -3.30 13.24 -4.25
N GLN A 55 -2.83 12.79 -5.42
CA GLN A 55 -3.37 11.58 -6.07
C GLN A 55 -3.16 10.34 -5.18
N MET A 56 -1.98 10.20 -4.59
CA MET A 56 -1.67 9.08 -3.69
C MET A 56 -2.47 9.14 -2.37
N LEU A 57 -2.67 10.34 -1.83
CA LEU A 57 -3.53 10.57 -0.66
C LEU A 57 -4.97 10.15 -0.95
N LEU A 58 -5.53 10.58 -2.08
CA LEU A 58 -6.88 10.22 -2.49
C LEU A 58 -7.02 8.72 -2.72
N LEU A 59 -6.04 8.07 -3.35
CA LEU A 59 -6.01 6.62 -3.53
C LEU A 59 -6.09 5.90 -2.17
N LEU A 60 -5.29 6.32 -1.18
CA LEU A 60 -5.32 5.73 0.16
C LEU A 60 -6.62 6.03 0.90
N ALA A 61 -7.08 7.28 0.89
CA ALA A 61 -8.30 7.70 1.58
C ALA A 61 -9.54 6.98 1.04
N THR A 62 -9.67 6.87 -0.29
CA THR A 62 -10.74 6.12 -0.94
C THR A 62 -10.62 4.62 -0.67
N GLY A 63 -9.41 4.05 -0.66
CA GLY A 63 -9.17 2.67 -0.26
C GLY A 63 -9.65 2.36 1.16
N ILE A 64 -9.36 3.26 2.11
CA ILE A 64 -9.85 3.16 3.50
C ILE A 64 -11.38 3.27 3.56
N ALA A 65 -11.96 4.25 2.86
CA ALA A 65 -13.42 4.44 2.84
C ALA A 65 -14.14 3.21 2.28
N LEU A 66 -13.62 2.65 1.17
CA LEU A 66 -14.16 1.44 0.54
C LEU A 66 -14.02 0.22 1.47
N ALA A 67 -12.86 -0.01 2.08
CA ALA A 67 -12.64 -1.13 3.00
C ALA A 67 -13.55 -1.08 4.24
N LYS A 68 -13.92 0.12 4.69
CA LYS A 68 -14.84 0.32 5.83
C LYS A 68 -16.31 0.26 5.45
N SER A 69 -16.65 0.23 4.16
CA SER A 69 -18.03 0.13 3.70
C SER A 69 -18.71 -1.15 4.21
N PRO A 70 -19.97 -1.09 4.69
CA PRO A 70 -20.68 -2.26 5.21
C PRO A 70 -20.84 -3.35 4.15
N TRP A 71 -20.96 -2.99 2.87
CA TRP A 71 -21.10 -3.93 1.76
C TRP A 71 -19.82 -4.74 1.55
N ILE A 72 -18.67 -4.06 1.54
CA ILE A 72 -17.37 -4.72 1.40
C ILE A 72 -17.07 -5.59 2.60
N LYS A 73 -17.29 -5.09 3.83
CA LYS A 73 -17.11 -5.89 5.04
C LYS A 73 -17.97 -7.16 5.04
N LYS A 74 -19.24 -7.07 4.62
CA LYS A 74 -20.13 -8.23 4.47
C LYS A 74 -19.61 -9.24 3.43
N GLY A 75 -19.20 -8.75 2.25
CA GLY A 75 -18.64 -9.60 1.19
C GLY A 75 -17.37 -10.32 1.63
N LEU A 76 -16.45 -9.60 2.25
CA LEU A 76 -15.21 -10.18 2.77
C LEU A 76 -15.46 -11.21 3.87
N ASN A 77 -16.36 -10.92 4.82
CA ASN A 77 -16.75 -11.87 5.86
C ASN A 77 -17.40 -13.13 5.27
N PHE A 78 -18.22 -12.98 4.23
CA PHE A 78 -18.80 -14.11 3.52
C PHE A 78 -17.71 -15.00 2.91
N LEU A 79 -16.72 -14.40 2.22
CA LEU A 79 -15.59 -15.14 1.61
C LEU A 79 -14.78 -15.94 2.63
N ILE A 80 -14.62 -15.43 3.86
CA ILE A 80 -13.81 -16.11 4.89
C ILE A 80 -14.62 -17.00 5.85
N SER A 81 -15.96 -16.98 5.77
CA SER A 81 -16.85 -17.68 6.71
C SER A 81 -16.66 -19.20 6.74
N GLY A 82 -16.30 -19.80 5.60
CA GLY A 82 -16.06 -21.24 5.46
C GLY A 82 -14.68 -21.70 5.94
N ILE A 83 -13.78 -20.80 6.31
CA ILE A 83 -12.39 -21.13 6.62
C ILE A 83 -12.29 -21.65 8.06
N LYS A 84 -11.80 -22.89 8.19
CA LYS A 84 -11.70 -23.59 9.49
C LYS A 84 -10.30 -24.06 9.85
N THR A 85 -9.35 -24.09 8.92
CA THR A 85 -8.00 -24.61 9.16
C THR A 85 -6.95 -23.50 9.10
N PRO A 86 -5.89 -23.55 9.93
CA PRO A 86 -4.86 -22.51 9.96
C PRO A 86 -4.18 -22.28 8.60
N LYS A 87 -3.84 -23.36 7.90
CA LYS A 87 -3.25 -23.29 6.57
C LYS A 87 -4.19 -22.62 5.55
N MET A 88 -5.49 -22.93 5.57
CA MET A 88 -6.46 -22.28 4.69
C MET A 88 -6.68 -20.81 5.06
N ALA A 89 -6.52 -20.43 6.34
CA ALA A 89 -6.55 -19.02 6.73
C ALA A 89 -5.41 -18.23 6.10
N ILE A 90 -4.18 -18.77 6.15
CA ILE A 90 -3.01 -18.17 5.51
C ILE A 90 -3.18 -18.08 3.99
N TRP A 91 -3.62 -19.17 3.36
CA TRP A 91 -3.85 -19.19 1.91
C TRP A 91 -4.88 -18.14 1.50
N SER A 92 -6.05 -18.13 2.15
CA SER A 92 -7.16 -17.27 1.78
C SER A 92 -6.87 -15.80 2.04
N ILE A 93 -6.22 -15.47 3.16
CA ILE A 93 -5.87 -14.06 3.42
C ILE A 93 -4.85 -13.56 2.39
N THR A 94 -3.85 -14.37 2.03
CA THR A 94 -2.86 -14.01 1.01
C THR A 94 -3.56 -13.76 -0.33
N PHE A 95 -4.43 -14.68 -0.74
CA PHE A 95 -5.14 -14.61 -2.01
C PHE A 95 -6.09 -13.39 -2.08
N ILE A 96 -6.89 -13.17 -1.04
CA ILE A 96 -7.80 -12.02 -0.97
C ILE A 96 -7.00 -10.72 -0.94
N SER A 97 -5.92 -10.63 -0.16
CA SER A 97 -5.05 -9.45 -0.12
C SER A 97 -4.41 -9.16 -1.48
N LEU A 98 -3.94 -10.18 -2.21
CA LEU A 98 -3.42 -10.00 -3.57
C LEU A 98 -4.50 -9.47 -4.52
N LEU A 99 -5.69 -10.05 -4.52
CA LEU A 99 -6.80 -9.57 -5.35
C LEU A 99 -7.17 -8.12 -5.03
N CYS A 100 -7.29 -7.79 -3.75
CA CYS A 100 -7.60 -6.42 -3.33
C CYS A 100 -6.47 -5.45 -3.70
N CYS A 101 -5.20 -5.82 -3.51
CA CYS A 101 -4.04 -5.00 -3.89
C CYS A 101 -3.87 -4.84 -5.41
N TYR A 102 -4.24 -5.87 -6.18
CA TYR A 102 -4.24 -5.82 -7.64
C TYR A 102 -5.22 -4.75 -8.15
N LEU A 103 -6.41 -4.65 -7.52
CA LEU A 103 -7.38 -3.60 -7.82
C LEU A 103 -6.91 -2.23 -7.32
N SER A 104 -6.57 -2.15 -6.03
CA SER A 104 -6.04 -0.95 -5.39
C SER A 104 -5.21 -1.34 -4.18
N TRP A 105 -3.92 -1.02 -4.21
CA TRP A 105 -3.02 -1.35 -3.11
C TRP A 105 -3.43 -0.66 -1.79
N GLY A 106 -3.95 0.57 -1.86
CA GLY A 106 -4.45 1.29 -0.68
C GLY A 106 -5.66 0.59 -0.04
N PHE A 107 -6.53 0.01 -0.86
CA PHE A 107 -7.65 -0.81 -0.39
C PHE A 107 -7.19 -2.15 0.19
N GLY A 108 -6.33 -2.89 -0.53
CA GLY A 108 -5.88 -4.22 -0.13
C GLY A 108 -5.09 -4.27 1.18
N LEU A 109 -4.27 -3.25 1.46
CA LEU A 109 -3.55 -3.14 2.73
C LEU A 109 -4.51 -3.02 3.93
N ILE A 110 -5.58 -2.25 3.80
CA ILE A 110 -6.57 -2.05 4.88
C ILE A 110 -7.40 -3.33 5.07
N VAL A 111 -7.83 -3.96 3.98
CA VAL A 111 -8.54 -5.25 4.01
C VAL A 111 -7.69 -6.32 4.69
N GLY A 112 -6.40 -6.42 4.34
CA GLY A 112 -5.48 -7.38 4.96
C GLY A 112 -5.40 -7.21 6.48
N ALA A 113 -5.30 -5.97 6.96
CA ALA A 113 -5.29 -5.68 8.40
C ALA A 113 -6.61 -6.02 9.11
N ILE A 114 -7.76 -5.75 8.47
CA ILE A 114 -9.08 -6.10 9.02
C ILE A 114 -9.25 -7.62 9.08
N LEU A 115 -8.98 -8.31 7.97
CA LEU A 115 -9.16 -9.77 7.86
C LEU A 115 -8.20 -10.55 8.74
N SER A 116 -6.97 -10.07 8.94
CA SER A 116 -6.01 -10.71 9.86
C SER A 116 -6.60 -10.85 11.25
N LYS A 117 -7.22 -9.79 11.77
CA LYS A 117 -7.87 -9.81 13.08
C LYS A 117 -9.09 -10.74 13.11
N THR A 118 -9.91 -10.75 12.05
CA THR A 118 -11.09 -11.61 11.98
C THR A 118 -10.71 -13.10 11.92
N LEU A 119 -9.77 -13.46 11.05
CA LEU A 119 -9.30 -14.84 10.91
C LEU A 119 -8.55 -15.33 12.15
N ALA A 120 -7.78 -14.48 12.83
CA ALA A 120 -7.13 -14.83 14.09
C ALA A 120 -8.13 -15.18 15.21
N ARG A 121 -9.32 -14.57 15.23
CA ARG A 121 -10.39 -14.92 16.18
C ARG A 121 -11.16 -16.18 15.76
N GLN A 122 -11.39 -16.34 14.46
CA GLN A 122 -12.21 -17.43 13.91
C GLN A 122 -11.47 -18.77 13.89
N VAL A 123 -10.18 -18.77 13.53
CA VAL A 123 -9.39 -19.98 13.29
C VAL A 123 -8.38 -20.18 14.42
N ARG A 124 -8.69 -21.12 15.33
CA ARG A 124 -7.79 -21.46 16.43
C ARG A 124 -6.51 -22.10 15.90
N GLY A 125 -5.37 -21.75 16.50
CA GLY A 125 -4.07 -22.32 16.13
C GLY A 125 -3.43 -21.70 14.88
N VAL A 126 -3.97 -20.59 14.35
CA VAL A 126 -3.30 -19.83 13.30
C VAL A 126 -2.17 -18.97 13.87
N ASP A 127 -1.01 -19.02 13.22
CA ASP A 127 0.11 -18.14 13.56
C ASP A 127 -0.22 -16.70 13.16
N TYR A 128 -0.39 -15.81 14.14
CA TYR A 128 -0.81 -14.43 13.91
C TYR A 128 0.25 -13.60 13.18
N PRO A 129 1.55 -13.67 13.53
CA PRO A 129 2.61 -13.00 12.76
C PRO A 129 2.61 -13.41 11.28
N LEU A 130 2.53 -14.70 10.97
CA LEU A 130 2.47 -15.20 9.60
C LEU A 130 1.19 -14.74 8.91
N LEU A 131 0.05 -14.73 9.59
CA LEU A 131 -1.22 -14.26 9.03
C LEU A 131 -1.12 -12.78 8.60
N VAL A 132 -0.55 -11.92 9.45
CA VAL A 132 -0.34 -10.50 9.15
C VAL A 132 0.69 -10.31 8.04
N ALA A 133 1.81 -11.04 8.09
CA ALA A 133 2.83 -11.01 7.05
C ALA A 133 2.27 -11.46 5.70
N SER A 134 1.42 -12.48 5.70
CA SER A 134 0.74 -13.01 4.52
C SER A 134 -0.20 -11.98 3.91
N ALA A 135 -0.98 -11.27 4.74
CA ALA A 135 -1.83 -10.18 4.28
C ALA A 135 -1.00 -9.03 3.67
N TYR A 136 0.10 -8.65 4.32
CA TYR A 136 0.99 -7.58 3.84
C TYR A 136 1.71 -7.97 2.54
N SER A 137 2.11 -9.23 2.40
CA SER A 137 2.76 -9.75 1.19
C SER A 137 1.89 -9.62 -0.06
N GLY A 138 0.57 -9.50 0.10
CA GLY A 138 -0.34 -9.17 -0.99
C GLY A 138 -0.02 -7.84 -1.69
N PHE A 139 0.69 -6.93 -1.02
CA PHE A 139 1.17 -5.70 -1.64
C PHE A 139 2.07 -5.98 -2.85
N LEU A 140 2.87 -7.06 -2.87
CA LEU A 140 3.84 -7.38 -3.93
C LEU A 140 3.29 -7.31 -5.37
N ILE A 141 2.00 -7.54 -5.58
CA ILE A 141 1.37 -7.55 -6.89
C ILE A 141 1.08 -6.14 -7.46
N TRP A 142 1.17 -5.09 -6.64
CA TRP A 142 0.57 -3.80 -6.97
C TRP A 142 1.14 -3.12 -8.21
N HIS A 143 2.44 -3.24 -8.44
CA HIS A 143 3.09 -2.61 -9.59
C HIS A 143 2.62 -3.20 -10.92
N GLY A 144 2.23 -4.48 -10.91
CA GLY A 144 1.59 -5.15 -12.05
C GLY A 144 0.06 -5.08 -12.03
N GLY A 145 -0.52 -4.38 -11.04
CA GLY A 145 -1.96 -4.22 -10.85
C GLY A 145 -2.53 -2.96 -11.50
N LEU A 146 -3.85 -2.83 -11.44
CA LEU A 146 -4.60 -1.71 -12.05
C LEU A 146 -4.28 -0.36 -11.41
N SER A 147 -3.72 -0.37 -10.19
CA SER A 147 -3.32 0.83 -9.44
C SER A 147 -1.82 1.14 -9.53
N GLY A 148 -1.11 0.53 -10.49
CA GLY A 148 0.31 0.78 -10.73
C GLY A 148 0.58 2.20 -11.23
N SER A 149 1.22 3.03 -10.40
CA SER A 149 1.45 4.45 -10.70
C SER A 149 2.29 4.69 -11.97
N ILE A 150 3.35 3.90 -12.17
CA ILE A 150 4.22 4.05 -13.35
C ILE A 150 3.51 3.65 -14.64
N PRO A 151 2.91 2.45 -14.78
CA PRO A 151 2.15 2.09 -15.99
C PRO A 151 1.04 3.08 -16.34
N LEU A 152 0.31 3.59 -15.33
CA LEU A 152 -0.73 4.60 -15.55
C LEU A 152 -0.16 5.94 -16.02
N LYS A 153 0.97 6.39 -15.44
CA LYS A 153 1.64 7.62 -15.89
C LYS A 153 2.18 7.47 -17.31
N LEU A 154 2.74 6.31 -17.67
CA LEU A 154 3.20 6.02 -19.03
C LEU A 154 2.06 6.07 -20.06
N ALA A 155 0.84 5.66 -19.67
CA ALA A 155 -0.33 5.67 -20.54
C ALA A 155 -1.05 7.02 -20.58
N THR A 156 -0.66 7.99 -19.75
CA THR A 156 -1.31 9.31 -19.67
C THR A 156 -0.68 10.29 -20.66
N ASN A 157 -1.51 10.96 -21.46
CA ASN A 157 -1.08 12.01 -22.38
C ASN A 157 -1.23 13.40 -21.74
N ASP A 158 -0.35 13.75 -20.80
CA ASP A 158 -0.39 15.03 -20.09
C ASP A 158 0.84 15.92 -20.35
N GLY A 159 1.68 15.56 -21.32
CA GLY A 159 2.88 16.32 -21.69
C GLY A 159 4.04 16.22 -20.68
N ASP A 160 3.86 15.55 -19.54
CA ASP A 160 4.93 15.36 -18.56
C ASP A 160 5.87 14.21 -18.94
N LEU A 161 5.41 13.27 -19.78
CA LEU A 161 6.15 12.05 -20.09
C LEU A 161 7.50 12.32 -20.76
N GLU A 162 7.56 13.29 -21.66
CA GLU A 162 8.80 13.69 -22.33
C GLU A 162 9.81 14.26 -21.32
N LYS A 163 9.35 15.10 -20.39
CA LYS A 163 10.19 15.64 -19.30
C LYS A 163 10.68 14.53 -18.37
N LEU A 164 9.79 13.62 -17.97
CA LEU A 164 10.10 12.52 -17.05
C LEU A 164 11.02 11.47 -17.66
N SER A 165 10.96 11.27 -18.98
CA SER A 165 11.79 10.32 -19.71
C SER A 165 13.08 10.94 -20.25
N ALA A 166 13.40 12.18 -19.88
CA ALA A 166 14.54 12.93 -20.41
C ALA A 166 14.57 12.99 -21.96
N GLY A 167 13.40 13.15 -22.58
CA GLY A 167 13.24 13.24 -24.02
C GLY A 167 13.28 11.89 -24.76
N ILE A 168 13.25 10.76 -24.06
CA ILE A 168 13.29 9.42 -24.69
C ILE A 168 11.90 9.01 -25.20
N LEU A 169 10.84 9.34 -24.46
CA LEU A 169 9.47 8.98 -24.79
C LEU A 169 8.69 10.23 -25.20
N HIS A 170 8.23 10.26 -26.45
CA HIS A 170 7.44 11.36 -27.01
C HIS A 170 5.94 11.07 -27.08
N ALA A 171 5.53 9.82 -26.83
CA ALA A 171 4.14 9.41 -26.88
C ALA A 171 3.80 8.46 -25.72
N PRO A 172 2.56 8.48 -25.21
CA PRO A 172 2.11 7.55 -24.19
C PRO A 172 2.22 6.09 -24.65
N ILE A 173 2.58 5.20 -23.72
CA ILE A 173 2.63 3.76 -23.96
C ILE A 173 1.29 3.14 -23.55
N PRO A 174 0.55 2.49 -24.45
CA PRO A 174 -0.73 1.87 -24.13
C PRO A 174 -0.61 0.78 -23.06
N LEU A 175 -1.68 0.60 -22.27
CA LEU A 175 -1.72 -0.42 -21.21
C LEU A 175 -1.59 -1.86 -21.72
N SER A 176 -1.92 -2.11 -22.99
CA SER A 176 -1.68 -3.40 -23.66
C SER A 176 -0.21 -3.81 -23.70
N HIS A 177 0.71 -2.83 -23.69
CA HIS A 177 2.15 -3.05 -23.66
C HIS A 177 2.74 -3.04 -22.24
N THR A 178 1.94 -2.73 -21.21
CA THR A 178 2.39 -2.67 -19.82
C THR A 178 1.55 -3.58 -18.92
N LEU A 179 0.44 -3.10 -18.36
CA LEU A 179 -0.39 -3.86 -17.42
C LEU A 179 -1.01 -5.11 -18.03
N PHE A 180 -1.46 -5.04 -19.27
CA PHE A 180 -2.09 -6.16 -19.97
C PHE A 180 -1.12 -6.91 -20.88
N ALA A 181 0.18 -6.62 -20.77
CA ALA A 181 1.18 -7.37 -21.51
C ALA A 181 1.31 -8.80 -20.97
N PRO A 182 1.56 -9.80 -21.82
CA PRO A 182 1.64 -11.21 -21.40
C PRO A 182 2.64 -11.47 -20.27
N PHE A 183 3.79 -10.79 -20.27
CA PHE A 183 4.79 -10.95 -19.22
C PHE A 183 4.28 -10.47 -17.85
N ASN A 184 3.56 -9.34 -17.80
CA ASN A 184 3.00 -8.82 -16.55
C ASN A 184 1.88 -9.72 -16.04
N LEU A 185 0.96 -10.12 -16.93
CA LEU A 185 -0.12 -11.04 -16.58
C LEU A 185 0.41 -12.38 -16.07
N THR A 186 1.50 -12.89 -16.67
CA THR A 186 2.19 -14.09 -16.18
C THR A 186 2.69 -13.90 -14.75
N MET A 187 3.37 -12.79 -14.45
CA MET A 187 3.85 -12.48 -13.09
C MET A 187 2.70 -12.32 -12.09
N VAL A 188 1.62 -11.65 -12.49
CA VAL A 188 0.39 -11.50 -11.69
C VAL A 188 -0.22 -12.86 -11.35
N ILE A 189 -0.34 -13.76 -12.32
CA ILE A 189 -0.86 -15.12 -12.12
C ILE A 189 0.07 -15.93 -11.21
N LEU A 190 1.38 -15.86 -11.44
CA LEU A 190 2.38 -16.53 -10.60
C LEU A 190 2.30 -16.05 -9.14
N LEU A 191 2.09 -14.76 -8.89
CA LEU A 191 1.88 -14.24 -7.55
C LEU A 191 0.53 -14.68 -6.97
N LEU A 192 -0.56 -14.58 -7.74
CA LEU A 192 -1.91 -14.98 -7.30
C LEU A 192 -2.01 -16.44 -6.88
N VAL A 193 -1.25 -17.33 -7.51
CA VAL A 193 -1.27 -18.77 -7.19
C VAL A 193 -0.10 -19.14 -6.29
N GLY A 194 1.11 -18.73 -6.65
CA GLY A 194 2.34 -19.14 -5.98
C GLY A 194 2.47 -18.59 -4.57
N LEU A 195 2.18 -17.29 -4.36
CA LEU A 195 2.41 -16.67 -3.06
C LEU A 195 1.47 -17.21 -1.96
N PRO A 196 0.15 -17.43 -2.20
CA PRO A 196 -0.70 -18.11 -1.22
C PRO A 196 -0.23 -19.52 -0.86
N LEU A 197 0.27 -20.29 -1.84
CA LEU A 197 0.80 -21.64 -1.61
C LEU A 197 2.08 -21.61 -0.78
N ILE A 198 2.99 -20.69 -1.11
CA ILE A 198 4.24 -20.48 -0.37
C ILE A 198 3.92 -20.08 1.08
N ASN A 199 3.10 -19.06 1.31
CA ASN A 199 2.75 -18.61 2.65
C ASN A 199 2.04 -19.71 3.45
N MET A 200 1.12 -20.45 2.83
CA MET A 200 0.43 -21.58 3.47
C MET A 200 1.40 -22.68 3.90
N SER A 201 2.44 -22.94 3.10
CA SER A 201 3.49 -23.92 3.41
C SER A 201 4.39 -23.50 4.57
N MET A 202 4.51 -22.20 4.83
CA MET A 202 5.30 -21.64 5.93
C MET A 202 4.62 -21.73 7.30
N HIS A 203 3.38 -22.25 7.39
CA HIS A 203 2.69 -22.36 8.67
C HIS A 203 3.50 -23.21 9.67
N PRO A 204 3.94 -22.64 10.80
CA PRO A 204 4.80 -23.35 11.74
C PRO A 204 4.03 -24.47 12.46
N LYS A 205 4.78 -25.46 12.96
CA LYS A 205 4.22 -26.51 13.82
C LYS A 205 3.80 -25.95 15.19
N ASN A 206 4.52 -24.94 15.68
CA ASN A 206 4.27 -24.25 16.94
C ASN A 206 3.84 -22.79 16.65
N PRO A 207 2.55 -22.53 16.42
CA PRO A 207 2.07 -21.21 16.04
C PRO A 207 2.06 -20.23 17.22
N THR A 208 2.43 -18.99 16.95
CA THR A 208 2.25 -17.85 17.84
C THR A 208 0.84 -17.33 17.66
N THR A 209 -0.09 -17.85 18.46
CA THR A 209 -1.49 -17.42 18.43
C THR A 209 -1.67 -16.12 19.21
N LEU A 210 -2.57 -15.25 18.74
CA LEU A 210 -2.95 -14.05 19.48
C LEU A 210 -4.12 -14.35 20.43
N ASP A 211 -4.05 -13.87 21.68
CA ASP A 211 -5.19 -13.93 22.59
C ASP A 211 -6.36 -13.09 22.02
N PRO A 212 -7.53 -13.70 21.75
CA PRO A 212 -8.70 -13.00 21.23
C PRO A 212 -9.14 -11.81 22.09
N ASN A 213 -8.83 -11.79 23.39
CA ASN A 213 -9.18 -10.70 24.29
C ASN A 213 -8.43 -9.40 23.97
N LEU A 214 -7.21 -9.49 23.42
CA LEU A 214 -6.41 -8.33 22.99
C LEU A 214 -6.95 -7.68 21.72
N LEU A 215 -7.83 -8.38 20.99
CA LEU A 215 -8.40 -7.88 19.75
C LEU A 215 -9.72 -7.15 19.93
N LYS A 216 -10.29 -7.02 21.14
CA LYS A 216 -11.56 -6.29 21.35
C LYS A 216 -11.41 -4.88 20.76
N GLU A 217 -12.36 -4.49 19.90
CA GLU A 217 -12.38 -3.13 19.35
C GLU A 217 -12.45 -2.16 20.53
N GLN A 218 -11.46 -1.28 20.67
CA GLN A 218 -11.61 -0.14 21.57
C GLN A 218 -12.88 0.60 21.13
N PRO A 219 -13.78 0.96 22.07
CA PRO A 219 -14.99 1.69 21.72
C PRO A 219 -14.53 2.89 20.91
N SER A 220 -14.97 2.92 19.65
CA SER A 220 -14.73 4.02 18.74
C SER A 220 -15.02 5.30 19.50
N LEU A 221 -14.02 6.17 19.62
CA LEU A 221 -14.13 7.53 20.10
C LEU A 221 -14.93 8.31 19.03
N PHE A 222 -16.17 7.90 18.78
CA PHE A 222 -17.17 8.77 18.23
C PHE A 222 -17.33 9.84 19.29
N ILE A 223 -16.92 11.04 18.90
CA ILE A 223 -17.30 12.28 19.55
C ILE A 223 -18.79 12.15 19.86
N SER A 224 -19.08 11.95 21.13
CA SER A 224 -20.43 11.95 21.67
C SER A 224 -21.07 13.26 21.27
N THR A 225 -22.01 13.21 20.33
CA THR A 225 -22.87 14.35 19.97
C THR A 225 -23.85 14.72 21.10
N HIS A 226 -23.67 14.23 22.32
CA HIS A 226 -24.50 14.62 23.47
C HIS A 226 -24.14 15.97 24.11
N PHE A 227 -23.14 16.72 23.62
CA PHE A 227 -22.74 17.98 24.27
C PHE A 227 -23.56 19.22 23.88
N PHE A 228 -24.50 19.14 22.93
CA PHE A 228 -25.22 20.33 22.42
C PHE A 228 -26.69 20.49 22.85
N CYS A 229 -27.18 19.69 23.81
CA CYS A 229 -28.58 19.79 24.27
C CYS A 229 -28.68 19.97 25.79
N ARG A 230 -28.13 21.08 26.30
CA ARG A 230 -28.59 21.69 27.55
C ARG A 230 -28.57 23.21 27.38
N SER A 231 -29.72 23.80 27.05
CA SER A 231 -29.93 25.24 27.25
C SER A 231 -30.11 25.51 28.74
N PRO A 232 -29.54 26.59 29.29
CA PRO A 232 -29.82 26.99 30.66
C PRO A 232 -31.22 27.60 30.74
N ARG A 233 -32.03 27.10 31.67
CA ARG A 233 -33.07 27.90 32.33
C ARG A 233 -32.46 28.55 33.55
#